data_AF-A0AAW3XLC3-F1
#
_entry.id   AF-A0AAW3XLC3-F1
#
_cell.length_a   1.000
_cell.length_b   1.000
_cell.length_c   1.000
_cell.angle_alpha   90.00
_cell.angle_beta   90.00
_cell.angle_gamma   90.00
#
_symmetry.space_group_name_H-M   'P 1'
#
loop_
_entity.id
_entity.type
_entity.pdbx_description
1 polymer ?
#
loop_
_entity_poly.entity_id
_entity_poly.type
_entity_poly.pdbx_seq_one_letter_code
_entity_poly.pdbx_strand_id
1 'polypeptide(L)'
;MIVKFHPRGRGGGAGPVDYLLGKDRQREGATVLQGKPEEVRELIDASPYVKKYTSGVLSFAEADLPSGQREKLMASFERVLMPGLDKDQYSILWVEHRDKGRLELNFLIPNTELLTGRRLQPYYDRADRPRIDAWQTIVNGRLGLHDPNAPENRRALVTPSALPKAKQEAAEAITCGLLALASSGELKTRQDVTEALESAGFEVVRTTKSSISIADPDGGRNIRLKGAIYEQSFNAGEGLRAEIESAAAEYRRDAESRIQRAREICKSGTERKREENQRRHPRPRPETVLSHEPAHERHGAHGQPDVADHRPGLRAADRLERGHSVVAGAADTRQLHDHPGAEEHAGHAVREEQRRAALDLRRAETPLREGEPGSGTVRRGFELDDTGGEIAHDG
;
A
#
# COMPACT_ATOMS: atom_id res chain seq x y z
N MET A 1 3.71 -10.68 4.24
CA MET A 1 3.97 -9.30 3.77
C MET A 1 2.68 -8.61 3.29
N ILE A 2 2.58 -7.29 3.49
CA ILE A 2 1.58 -6.38 2.89
C ILE A 2 2.28 -5.39 1.96
N VAL A 3 1.70 -5.10 0.80
CA VAL A 3 2.05 -3.97 -0.08
C VAL A 3 1.11 -2.81 0.20
N LYS A 4 1.66 -1.63 0.49
CA LYS A 4 0.85 -0.42 0.72
C LYS A 4 1.40 0.75 -0.06
N PHE A 5 0.55 1.37 -0.88
CA PHE A 5 0.84 2.67 -1.51
C PHE A 5 0.35 3.81 -0.65
N HIS A 6 1.14 4.88 -0.57
CA HIS A 6 0.78 6.09 0.15
C HIS A 6 -0.02 7.06 -0.76
N PRO A 7 -1.05 7.75 -0.22
CA PRO A 7 -1.86 8.69 -1.00
C PRO A 7 -1.12 10.01 -1.31
N ARG A 8 0.03 10.27 -0.66
CA ARG A 8 0.88 11.43 -0.89
C ARG A 8 1.57 11.36 -2.27
N GLY A 9 2.09 12.49 -2.73
CA GLY A 9 2.72 12.55 -4.06
C GLY A 9 2.76 13.93 -4.73
N ARG A 10 2.25 14.99 -4.08
CA ARG A 10 2.16 16.34 -4.67
C ARG A 10 3.23 17.33 -4.18
N GLY A 11 3.93 17.00 -3.09
CA GLY A 11 4.99 17.86 -2.53
C GLY A 11 6.31 17.73 -3.29
N GLY A 12 7.28 18.57 -2.94
CA GLY A 12 8.66 18.46 -3.41
C GLY A 12 9.38 17.22 -2.87
N GLY A 13 10.55 16.93 -3.41
CA GLY A 13 11.35 15.73 -3.15
C GLY A 13 11.93 15.68 -1.74
N ALA A 14 12.19 16.83 -1.10
CA ALA A 14 12.72 16.88 0.26
C ALA A 14 11.81 16.17 1.26
N GLY A 15 10.49 16.46 1.23
CA GLY A 15 9.52 15.86 2.15
C GLY A 15 9.55 14.32 2.22
N PRO A 16 9.40 13.59 1.11
CA PRO A 16 9.47 12.12 1.12
C PRO A 16 10.87 11.58 1.42
N VAL A 17 11.96 12.23 0.99
CA VAL A 17 13.33 11.77 1.28
C VAL A 17 13.67 11.96 2.76
N ASP A 18 13.37 13.13 3.33
CA ASP A 18 13.57 13.42 4.76
C ASP A 18 12.73 12.51 5.63
N TYR A 19 11.51 12.16 5.19
CA TYR A 19 10.69 11.18 5.89
C TYR A 19 11.37 9.81 5.95
N LEU A 20 12.04 9.38 4.88
CA LEU A 20 12.70 8.07 4.83
C LEU A 20 14.04 8.05 5.56
N LEU A 21 14.85 9.09 5.46
CA LEU A 21 16.25 9.08 5.91
C LEU A 21 16.55 10.06 7.05
N GLY A 22 15.56 10.86 7.47
CA GLY A 22 15.81 12.01 8.34
C GLY A 22 16.39 13.19 7.57
N LYS A 23 16.26 14.39 8.14
CA LYS A 23 16.78 15.63 7.52
C LYS A 23 18.29 15.55 7.27
N ASP A 24 19.02 14.97 8.22
CA ASP A 24 20.49 14.84 8.15
C ASP A 24 20.94 13.53 7.48
N ARG A 25 20.01 12.75 6.90
CA ARG A 25 20.27 11.43 6.28
C ARG A 25 20.77 10.35 7.25
N GLN A 26 20.66 10.58 8.55
CA GLN A 26 21.15 9.72 9.62
C GLN A 26 20.02 9.17 10.50
N ARG A 27 18.83 8.93 9.93
CA ARG A 27 17.74 8.29 10.68
C ARG A 27 18.17 6.90 11.14
N GLU A 28 18.14 6.70 12.46
CA GLU A 28 18.43 5.41 13.06
C GLU A 28 17.47 4.32 12.55
N GLY A 29 18.03 3.15 12.27
CA GLY A 29 17.27 2.02 11.73
C GLY A 29 16.82 2.18 10.28
N ALA A 30 17.34 3.16 9.54
CA ALA A 30 17.10 3.36 8.11
C ALA A 30 18.36 3.13 7.26
N THR A 31 18.25 2.31 6.22
CA THR A 31 19.37 1.98 5.32
C THR A 31 18.94 2.11 3.86
N VAL A 32 19.68 2.89 3.06
CA VAL A 32 19.46 2.95 1.60
C VAL A 32 19.95 1.63 0.98
N LEU A 33 19.06 0.95 0.25
CA LEU A 33 19.37 -0.31 -0.42
C LEU A 33 19.67 -0.12 -1.91
N GLN A 34 18.97 0.81 -2.57
CA GLN A 34 19.09 1.05 -3.99
C GLN A 34 18.66 2.48 -4.33
N GLY A 35 19.31 3.08 -5.32
CA GLY A 35 19.02 4.43 -5.78
C GLY A 35 19.76 5.49 -4.98
N LYS A 36 19.77 6.72 -5.50
CA LYS A 36 20.46 7.86 -4.89
C LYS A 36 19.42 8.87 -4.39
N PRO A 37 19.37 9.16 -3.08
CA PRO A 37 18.34 10.01 -2.50
C PRO A 37 18.27 11.41 -3.13
N GLU A 38 19.42 12.03 -3.39
CA GLU A 38 19.49 13.39 -3.91
C GLU A 38 19.08 13.47 -5.40
N GLU A 39 19.49 12.49 -6.22
CA GLU A 39 19.02 12.40 -7.62
C GLU A 39 17.49 12.22 -7.67
N VAL A 40 16.94 11.35 -6.80
CA VAL A 40 15.49 11.13 -6.72
C VAL A 40 14.76 12.38 -6.25
N ARG A 41 15.33 13.13 -5.29
CA ARG A 41 14.80 14.42 -4.85
C ARG A 41 14.71 15.39 -6.02
N GLU A 42 15.81 15.58 -6.75
CA GLU A 42 15.90 16.52 -7.87
C GLU A 42 14.93 16.15 -9.00
N LEU A 43 14.80 14.87 -9.32
CA LEU A 43 13.81 14.38 -10.30
C LEU A 43 12.36 14.70 -9.88
N ILE A 44 12.05 14.63 -8.58
CA ILE A 44 10.73 14.99 -8.06
C ILE A 44 10.52 16.50 -8.14
N ASP A 45 11.52 17.29 -7.75
CA ASP A 45 11.43 18.75 -7.73
C ASP A 45 11.28 19.33 -9.13
N ALA A 46 12.02 18.79 -10.10
CA ALA A 46 11.94 19.15 -11.51
C ALA A 46 10.64 18.72 -12.20
N SER A 47 9.84 17.83 -11.59
CA SER A 47 8.61 17.33 -12.20
C SER A 47 7.56 18.44 -12.38
N PRO A 48 7.04 18.65 -13.61
CA PRO A 48 6.00 19.65 -13.87
C PRO A 48 4.59 19.15 -13.49
N TYR A 49 4.46 17.88 -13.08
CA TYR A 49 3.16 17.25 -12.83
C TYR A 49 2.66 17.48 -11.40
N VAL A 50 1.35 17.64 -11.22
CA VAL A 50 0.72 17.79 -9.88
C VAL A 50 1.04 16.61 -8.97
N LYS A 51 1.02 15.38 -9.50
CA LYS A 51 1.45 14.19 -8.75
C LYS A 51 2.87 13.82 -9.19
N LYS A 52 3.85 14.38 -8.50
CA LYS A 52 5.30 14.31 -8.78
C LYS A 52 5.94 12.96 -8.45
N TYR A 53 5.41 12.21 -7.48
CA TYR A 53 5.98 10.92 -7.09
C TYR A 53 4.92 9.89 -6.67
N THR A 54 5.34 8.63 -6.64
CA THR A 54 4.62 7.49 -6.09
C THR A 54 5.49 6.89 -4.98
N SER A 55 4.89 6.61 -3.82
CA SER A 55 5.60 6.00 -2.70
C SER A 55 4.77 4.91 -2.06
N GLY A 56 5.45 4.00 -1.37
CA GLY A 56 4.81 2.90 -0.68
C GLY A 56 5.81 2.11 0.15
N VAL A 57 5.33 1.00 0.69
CA VAL A 57 6.09 0.11 1.56
C VAL A 57 5.68 -1.34 1.33
N LEU A 58 6.68 -2.22 1.32
CA LEU A 58 6.50 -3.65 1.55
C LEU A 58 6.73 -3.88 3.05
N SER A 59 5.68 -4.21 3.80
CA SER A 59 5.76 -4.38 5.25
C SER A 59 5.63 -5.86 5.61
N PHE A 60 6.55 -6.33 6.45
CA PHE A 60 6.66 -7.73 6.86
C PHE A 60 6.25 -7.87 8.33
N ALA A 61 5.79 -9.05 8.73
CA ALA A 61 5.69 -9.35 10.16
C ALA A 61 7.05 -9.80 10.70
N GLU A 62 7.85 -10.38 9.82
CA GLU A 62 9.20 -10.84 10.03
C GLU A 62 10.16 -9.67 10.28
N ALA A 63 11.11 -9.88 11.19
CA ALA A 63 12.16 -8.89 11.48
C ALA A 63 13.21 -8.82 10.37
N ASP A 64 13.40 -9.90 9.61
CA ASP A 64 14.30 -9.95 8.46
C ASP A 64 13.85 -11.00 7.44
N LEU A 65 14.46 -10.96 6.26
CA LEU A 65 14.32 -11.98 5.22
C LEU A 65 15.59 -12.82 5.12
N PRO A 66 15.51 -14.06 4.59
CA PRO A 66 16.71 -14.84 4.28
C PRO A 66 17.65 -14.09 3.33
N SER A 67 18.96 -14.33 3.47
CA SER A 67 19.99 -13.64 2.68
C SER A 67 19.72 -13.71 1.17
N GLY A 68 19.89 -12.57 0.48
CA GLY A 68 19.66 -12.41 -0.95
C GLY A 68 18.19 -12.33 -1.38
N GLN A 69 17.21 -12.67 -0.53
CA GLN A 69 15.79 -12.62 -0.89
C GLN A 69 15.29 -11.19 -1.08
N ARG A 70 15.89 -10.23 -0.36
CA ARG A 70 15.47 -8.82 -0.38
C ARG A 70 15.63 -8.21 -1.76
N GLU A 71 16.80 -8.38 -2.37
CA GLU A 71 17.14 -7.83 -3.69
C GLU A 71 16.26 -8.46 -4.77
N LYS A 72 16.06 -9.78 -4.69
CA LYS A 72 15.19 -10.55 -5.58
C LYS A 72 13.73 -10.09 -5.48
N LEU A 73 13.26 -9.80 -4.26
CA LEU A 73 11.92 -9.31 -4.02
C LEU A 73 11.72 -7.90 -4.56
N MET A 74 12.67 -6.98 -4.30
CA MET A 74 12.66 -5.63 -4.85
C MET A 74 12.62 -5.65 -6.38
N ALA A 75 13.49 -6.44 -7.01
CA ALA A 75 13.52 -6.59 -8.46
C ALA A 75 12.21 -7.19 -9.01
N SER A 76 11.65 -8.21 -8.33
CA SER A 76 10.35 -8.79 -8.72
C SER A 76 9.21 -7.78 -8.59
N PHE A 77 9.21 -6.96 -7.53
CA PHE A 77 8.21 -5.91 -7.34
C PHE A 77 8.30 -4.85 -8.43
N GLU A 78 9.51 -4.39 -8.78
CA GLU A 78 9.70 -3.44 -9.87
C GLU A 78 9.18 -3.99 -11.20
N ARG A 79 9.47 -5.27 -11.52
CA ARG A 79 8.98 -5.91 -12.76
C ARG A 79 7.46 -5.99 -12.83
N VAL A 80 6.76 -6.25 -11.72
CA VAL A 80 5.28 -6.32 -11.72
C VAL A 80 4.63 -4.92 -11.66
N LEU A 81 5.33 -3.94 -11.08
CA LEU A 81 4.82 -2.58 -10.95
C LEU A 81 4.97 -1.80 -12.25
N MET A 82 6.13 -1.91 -12.89
CA MET A 82 6.54 -1.16 -14.08
C MET A 82 6.99 -2.10 -15.22
N PRO A 83 6.15 -3.07 -15.63
CA PRO A 83 6.53 -4.01 -16.68
C PRO A 83 6.75 -3.31 -18.01
N GLY A 84 7.71 -3.81 -18.80
CA GLY A 84 8.02 -3.29 -20.13
C GLY A 84 8.79 -1.97 -20.14
N LEU A 85 9.25 -1.48 -18.99
CA LEU A 85 10.19 -0.37 -18.89
C LEU A 85 11.58 -0.89 -18.52
N ASP A 86 12.59 -0.39 -19.22
CA ASP A 86 13.99 -0.68 -18.92
C ASP A 86 14.47 0.12 -17.70
N LYS A 87 15.56 -0.33 -17.07
CA LYS A 87 16.04 0.24 -15.81
C LYS A 87 16.51 1.70 -15.91
N ASP A 88 16.87 2.16 -17.12
CA ASP A 88 17.22 3.54 -17.44
C ASP A 88 15.99 4.43 -17.71
N GLN A 89 14.79 3.87 -17.84
CA GLN A 89 13.55 4.62 -18.07
C GLN A 89 12.89 5.14 -16.80
N TYR A 90 13.28 4.65 -15.63
CA TYR A 90 12.71 5.06 -14.34
C TYR A 90 13.75 5.07 -13.23
N SER A 91 13.51 5.89 -12.21
CA SER A 91 14.29 5.88 -10.98
C SER A 91 13.44 5.38 -9.81
N ILE A 92 14.05 4.67 -8.88
CA ILE A 92 13.41 4.18 -7.66
C ILE A 92 14.43 4.15 -6.53
N LEU A 93 14.10 4.84 -5.43
CA LEU A 93 14.82 4.77 -4.18
C LEU A 93 14.19 3.68 -3.31
N TRP A 94 15.01 2.77 -2.80
CA TRP A 94 14.63 1.78 -1.79
C TRP A 94 15.33 2.06 -0.48
N VAL A 95 14.56 2.09 0.61
CA VAL A 95 15.05 2.30 1.97
C VAL A 95 14.47 1.23 2.88
N GLU A 96 15.35 0.47 3.53
CA GLU A 96 15.00 -0.43 4.61
C GLU A 96 14.76 0.35 5.89
N HIS A 97 13.66 0.06 6.59
CA HIS A 97 13.40 0.48 7.97
C HIS A 97 13.28 -0.76 8.88
N ARG A 98 13.95 -0.73 10.04
CA ARG A 98 13.87 -1.76 11.10
C ARG A 98 13.43 -1.20 12.47
N ASP A 99 13.17 0.10 12.54
CA ASP A 99 12.86 0.85 13.76
C ASP A 99 11.61 0.36 14.52
N LYS A 100 10.73 -0.40 13.85
CA LYS A 100 9.44 -0.85 14.41
C LYS A 100 9.41 -2.33 14.80
N GLY A 101 10.57 -2.96 14.96
CA GLY A 101 10.68 -4.38 15.31
C GLY A 101 10.21 -5.34 14.20
N ARG A 102 10.05 -4.84 12.98
CA ARG A 102 9.69 -5.58 11.77
C ARG A 102 10.38 -4.96 10.57
N LEU A 103 10.58 -5.75 9.51
CA LEU A 103 11.14 -5.27 8.27
C LEU A 103 10.11 -4.42 7.51
N GLU A 104 10.54 -3.26 7.02
CA GLU A 104 9.81 -2.42 6.07
C GLU A 104 10.74 -2.04 4.92
N LEU A 105 10.37 -2.39 3.68
CA LEU A 105 11.08 -1.95 2.47
C LEU A 105 10.27 -0.82 1.85
N ASN A 106 10.67 0.41 2.13
CA ASN A 106 10.03 1.60 1.59
C ASN A 106 10.57 1.90 0.20
N PHE A 107 9.69 2.36 -0.70
CA PHE A 107 10.08 2.80 -2.03
C PHE A 107 9.54 4.18 -2.37
N LEU A 108 10.31 4.90 -3.19
CA LEU A 108 9.96 6.22 -3.72
C LEU A 108 10.34 6.29 -5.21
N ILE A 109 9.36 6.58 -6.05
CA ILE A 109 9.47 6.60 -7.52
C ILE A 109 9.05 7.98 -8.01
N PRO A 110 9.93 8.76 -8.67
CA PRO A 110 9.54 9.95 -9.41
C PRO A 110 8.56 9.59 -10.54
N ASN A 111 7.50 10.38 -10.74
CA ASN A 111 6.47 10.13 -11.76
C ASN A 111 6.85 10.73 -13.12
N THR A 112 8.12 10.59 -13.48
CA THR A 112 8.70 11.06 -14.74
C THR A 112 9.45 9.88 -15.37
N GLU A 113 9.13 9.55 -16.60
CA GLU A 113 9.89 8.58 -17.39
C GLU A 113 11.14 9.29 -17.94
N LEU A 114 12.31 8.68 -17.73
CA LEU A 114 13.59 9.39 -17.81
C LEU A 114 14.08 9.65 -19.23
N LEU A 115 13.69 8.84 -20.22
CA LEU A 115 14.13 9.04 -21.61
C LEU A 115 13.28 10.07 -22.36
N THR A 116 11.97 10.11 -22.08
CA THR A 116 11.01 10.96 -22.79
C THR A 116 10.59 12.19 -21.99
N GLY A 117 10.90 12.24 -20.69
CA GLY A 117 10.42 13.29 -19.77
C GLY A 117 8.92 13.26 -19.51
N ARG A 118 8.18 12.30 -20.08
CA ARG A 118 6.72 12.21 -19.97
C ARG A 118 6.30 11.69 -18.60
N ARG A 119 5.06 11.97 -18.23
CA ARG A 119 4.44 11.48 -16.99
C ARG A 119 4.44 9.95 -16.92
N LEU A 120 5.19 9.41 -15.97
CA LEU A 120 5.11 8.01 -15.56
C LEU A 120 4.04 7.86 -14.47
N GLN A 121 3.15 6.88 -14.60
CA GLN A 121 2.19 6.53 -13.56
C GLN A 121 2.42 5.08 -13.12
N PRO A 122 3.31 4.85 -12.12
CA PRO A 122 3.64 3.49 -11.68
C PRO A 122 2.44 2.73 -11.12
N TYR A 123 1.51 3.44 -10.47
CA TYR A 123 0.35 2.82 -9.82
C TYR A 123 -0.92 3.67 -9.92
N TYR A 124 -2.01 3.00 -10.31
CA TYR A 124 -3.38 3.47 -10.26
C TYR A 124 -4.27 2.37 -9.66
N ASP A 125 -4.72 2.59 -8.42
CA ASP A 125 -5.41 1.61 -7.58
C ASP A 125 -6.49 0.80 -8.29
N ARG A 126 -7.38 1.47 -9.04
CA ARG A 126 -8.50 0.82 -9.73
C ARG A 126 -8.05 -0.21 -10.78
N ALA A 127 -6.94 0.04 -11.47
CA ALA A 127 -6.45 -0.83 -12.53
C ALA A 127 -5.40 -1.84 -12.02
N ASP A 128 -4.56 -1.41 -11.07
CA ASP A 128 -3.34 -2.12 -10.70
C ASP A 128 -3.49 -2.95 -9.43
N ARG A 129 -4.45 -2.64 -8.54
CA ARG A 129 -4.63 -3.38 -7.28
C ARG A 129 -4.77 -4.90 -7.48
N PRO A 130 -5.62 -5.42 -8.39
CA PRO A 130 -5.75 -6.87 -8.55
C PRO A 130 -4.43 -7.55 -8.92
N ARG A 131 -3.59 -6.91 -9.75
CA ARG A 131 -2.27 -7.43 -10.14
C ARG A 131 -1.32 -7.44 -8.95
N ILE A 132 -1.25 -6.35 -8.19
CA ILE A 132 -0.32 -6.22 -7.05
C ILE A 132 -0.73 -7.14 -5.89
N ASP A 133 -2.03 -7.25 -5.59
CA ASP A 133 -2.54 -8.17 -4.57
C ASP A 133 -2.26 -9.64 -4.95
N ALA A 134 -2.38 -9.96 -6.23
CA ALA A 134 -2.03 -11.29 -6.75
C ALA A 134 -0.52 -11.57 -6.62
N TRP A 135 0.35 -10.62 -6.99
CA TRP A 135 1.79 -10.73 -6.75
C TRP A 135 2.13 -10.93 -5.27
N GLN A 136 1.52 -10.14 -4.37
CA GLN A 136 1.69 -10.28 -2.93
C GLN A 136 1.31 -11.69 -2.46
N THR A 137 0.19 -12.24 -2.96
CA THR A 137 -0.27 -13.58 -2.62
C THR A 137 0.74 -14.66 -3.05
N ILE A 138 1.28 -14.53 -4.27
CA ILE A 138 2.31 -15.45 -4.79
C ILE A 138 3.57 -15.39 -3.93
N VAL A 139 4.05 -14.19 -3.61
CA VAL A 139 5.26 -13.99 -2.81
C VAL A 139 5.07 -14.54 -1.40
N ASN A 140 3.97 -14.19 -0.73
CA ASN A 140 3.68 -14.68 0.62
C ASN A 140 3.65 -16.20 0.66
N GLY A 141 2.95 -16.84 -0.29
CA GLY A 141 2.87 -18.29 -0.37
C GLY A 141 4.21 -18.97 -0.68
N ARG A 142 5.00 -18.42 -1.60
CA ARG A 142 6.31 -19.00 -1.99
C ARG A 142 7.37 -18.87 -0.90
N LEU A 143 7.39 -17.75 -0.19
CA LEU A 143 8.37 -17.47 0.86
C LEU A 143 7.90 -17.90 2.26
N GLY A 144 6.69 -18.44 2.40
CA GLY A 144 6.11 -18.80 3.69
C GLY A 144 5.94 -17.61 4.64
N LEU A 145 5.73 -16.41 4.08
CA LEU A 145 5.60 -15.19 4.89
C LEU A 145 4.23 -15.12 5.56
N HIS A 146 4.19 -14.43 6.69
CA HIS A 146 2.98 -14.09 7.40
C HIS A 146 1.97 -13.41 6.47
N ASP A 147 0.86 -14.11 6.23
CA ASP A 147 -0.19 -13.64 5.33
C ASP A 147 -1.24 -12.83 6.12
N PRO A 148 -1.36 -11.51 5.88
CA PRO A 148 -2.35 -10.67 6.54
C PRO A 148 -3.81 -11.08 6.24
N ASN A 149 -4.05 -11.87 5.19
CA ASN A 149 -5.37 -12.33 4.80
C ASN A 149 -5.72 -13.71 5.38
N ALA A 150 -4.78 -14.37 6.06
CA ALA A 150 -5.08 -15.63 6.74
C ALA A 150 -6.12 -15.38 7.86
N PRO A 151 -7.13 -16.24 8.01
CA PRO A 151 -8.16 -16.10 9.04
C PRO A 151 -7.62 -15.87 10.45
N GLU A 152 -6.57 -16.59 10.83
CA GLU A 152 -5.86 -16.49 12.10
C GLU A 152 -5.19 -15.12 12.33
N ASN A 153 -4.92 -14.38 11.25
CA ASN A 153 -4.23 -13.09 11.29
C ASN A 153 -5.19 -11.90 11.18
N ARG A 154 -6.50 -12.15 11.15
CA ARG A 154 -7.50 -11.06 11.11
C ARG A 154 -7.41 -10.24 12.40
N ARG A 155 -7.28 -8.93 12.22
CA ARG A 155 -7.23 -7.99 13.35
C ARG A 155 -8.61 -7.85 13.98
N ALA A 156 -8.64 -7.74 15.32
CA ALA A 156 -9.84 -7.37 16.06
C ALA A 156 -10.37 -5.99 15.61
N LEU A 157 -9.47 -5.06 15.29
CA LEU A 157 -9.78 -3.75 14.74
C LEU A 157 -8.87 -3.41 13.54
N VAL A 158 -9.48 -2.80 12.53
CA VAL A 158 -8.87 -2.27 11.31
C VAL A 158 -9.18 -0.78 11.24
N THR A 159 -8.21 0.05 11.62
CA THR A 159 -8.32 1.51 11.55
C THR A 159 -7.84 2.03 10.19
N PRO A 160 -8.61 2.92 9.53
CA PRO A 160 -8.12 3.63 8.36
C PRO A 160 -6.93 4.54 8.73
N SER A 161 -5.85 4.51 7.94
CA SER A 161 -4.66 5.32 8.25
C SER A 161 -4.83 6.84 8.05
N ALA A 162 -5.96 7.27 7.46
CA ALA A 162 -6.32 8.68 7.33
C ALA A 162 -7.31 9.15 8.41
N LEU A 163 -7.66 8.27 9.36
CA LEU A 163 -8.51 8.64 10.49
C LEU A 163 -7.73 9.55 11.44
N PRO A 164 -8.31 10.66 11.95
CA PRO A 164 -7.66 11.51 12.95
C PRO A 164 -7.23 10.70 14.17
N LYS A 165 -6.11 11.08 14.78
CA LYS A 165 -5.48 10.33 15.89
C LYS A 165 -6.44 10.09 17.06
N ALA A 166 -7.17 11.12 17.50
CA ALA A 166 -8.16 10.99 18.57
C ALA A 166 -9.25 9.94 18.26
N LYS A 167 -9.73 9.89 17.00
CA LYS A 167 -10.71 8.88 16.58
C LYS A 167 -10.11 7.47 16.47
N GLN A 168 -8.82 7.36 16.15
CA GLN A 168 -8.11 6.07 16.20
C GLN A 168 -8.02 5.57 17.64
N GLU A 169 -7.60 6.44 18.57
CA GLU A 169 -7.49 6.14 19.99
C GLU A 169 -8.85 5.76 20.59
N ALA A 170 -9.93 6.46 20.22
CA ALA A 170 -11.29 6.10 20.63
C ALA A 170 -11.70 4.72 20.11
N ALA A 171 -11.48 4.42 18.82
CA ALA A 171 -11.79 3.11 18.26
C ALA A 171 -10.98 1.98 18.91
N GLU A 172 -9.71 2.24 19.24
CA GLU A 172 -8.84 1.31 19.96
C GLU A 172 -9.34 1.07 21.39
N ALA A 173 -9.68 2.12 22.14
CA ALA A 173 -10.21 2.03 23.50
C ALA A 173 -11.53 1.24 23.55
N ILE A 174 -12.46 1.54 22.63
CA ILE A 174 -13.72 0.79 22.47
C ILE A 174 -13.42 -0.69 22.21
N THR A 175 -12.50 -0.98 21.29
CA THR A 175 -12.13 -2.37 20.98
C THR A 175 -11.53 -3.08 22.19
N CYS A 176 -10.65 -2.41 22.94
CA CYS A 176 -10.07 -2.97 24.17
C CYS A 176 -11.14 -3.32 25.20
N GLY A 177 -12.14 -2.45 25.40
CA GLY A 177 -13.28 -2.73 26.29
C GLY A 177 -14.10 -3.93 25.83
N LEU A 178 -14.44 -4.00 24.55
CA LEU A 178 -15.19 -5.13 23.98
C LEU A 178 -14.41 -6.45 24.07
N LEU A 179 -13.09 -6.43 23.88
CA LEU A 179 -12.23 -7.61 24.04
C LEU A 179 -12.18 -8.11 25.49
N ALA A 180 -12.22 -7.19 26.47
CA ALA A 180 -12.31 -7.57 27.88
C ALA A 180 -13.63 -8.28 28.19
N LEU A 181 -14.76 -7.76 27.70
CA LEU A 181 -16.09 -8.37 27.85
C LEU A 181 -16.19 -9.73 27.12
N ALA A 182 -15.53 -9.86 25.97
CA ALA A 182 -15.47 -11.14 25.26
C ALA A 182 -14.64 -12.17 26.05
N SER A 183 -13.55 -11.73 26.69
CA SER A 183 -12.69 -12.59 27.50
C SER A 183 -13.35 -13.04 28.81
N SER A 184 -14.25 -12.23 29.39
CA SER A 184 -15.07 -12.64 30.54
C SER A 184 -16.27 -13.52 30.15
N GLY A 185 -16.50 -13.72 28.85
CA GLY A 185 -17.62 -14.52 28.33
C GLY A 185 -18.97 -13.80 28.33
N GLU A 186 -18.99 -12.50 28.63
CA GLU A 186 -20.18 -11.65 28.63
C GLU A 186 -20.58 -11.24 27.22
N LEU A 187 -19.62 -11.18 26.30
CA LEU A 187 -19.84 -10.82 24.91
C LEU A 187 -19.55 -12.04 24.03
N LYS A 188 -20.60 -12.68 23.50
CA LYS A 188 -20.55 -13.92 22.71
C LYS A 188 -20.96 -13.74 21.26
N THR A 189 -21.79 -12.76 20.93
CA THR A 189 -22.30 -12.57 19.58
C THR A 189 -22.14 -11.13 19.11
N ARG A 190 -22.32 -10.91 17.81
CA ARG A 190 -22.36 -9.55 17.27
C ARG A 190 -23.49 -8.70 17.88
N GLN A 191 -24.60 -9.32 18.25
CA GLN A 191 -25.69 -8.60 18.89
C GLN A 191 -25.20 -8.04 20.24
N ASP A 192 -24.51 -8.85 21.03
CA ASP A 192 -23.90 -8.45 22.30
C ASP A 192 -22.89 -7.30 22.11
N VAL A 193 -22.13 -7.27 21.00
CA VAL A 193 -21.26 -6.13 20.66
C VAL A 193 -22.07 -4.84 20.48
N THR A 194 -23.21 -4.93 19.79
CA THR A 194 -24.06 -3.77 19.50
C THR A 194 -24.71 -3.27 20.80
N GLU A 195 -25.24 -4.19 21.60
CA GLU A 195 -25.84 -3.90 22.91
C GLU A 195 -24.82 -3.32 23.90
N ALA A 196 -23.58 -3.83 23.91
CA ALA A 196 -22.50 -3.29 24.73
C ALA A 196 -22.10 -1.87 24.31
N LEU A 197 -22.07 -1.58 23.00
CA LEU A 197 -21.81 -0.23 22.50
C LEU A 197 -22.91 0.75 22.93
N GLU A 198 -24.17 0.36 22.77
CA GLU A 198 -25.33 1.18 23.16
C GLU A 198 -25.39 1.39 24.68
N SER A 199 -25.12 0.34 25.46
CA SER A 199 -25.07 0.41 26.93
C SER A 199 -23.94 1.31 27.43
N ALA A 200 -22.84 1.40 26.69
CA ALA A 200 -21.74 2.33 26.96
C ALA A 200 -22.04 3.77 26.50
N GLY A 201 -23.25 4.04 25.97
CA GLY A 201 -23.69 5.36 25.55
C GLY A 201 -23.34 5.73 24.11
N PHE A 202 -22.85 4.80 23.30
CA PHE A 202 -22.60 5.05 21.88
C PHE A 202 -23.85 4.80 21.04
N GLU A 203 -24.19 5.74 20.17
CA GLU A 203 -25.27 5.54 19.20
C GLU A 203 -24.79 4.72 18.00
N VAL A 204 -25.39 3.56 17.76
CA VAL A 204 -25.09 2.74 16.57
C VAL A 204 -25.92 3.23 15.38
N VAL A 205 -25.27 3.95 14.47
CA VAL A 205 -25.92 4.58 13.31
C VAL A 205 -26.11 3.61 12.15
N ARG A 206 -25.19 2.65 11.97
CA ARG A 206 -25.28 1.67 10.88
C ARG A 206 -24.52 0.39 11.15
N THR A 207 -25.13 -0.74 10.83
CA THR A 207 -24.46 -2.04 10.77
C THR A 207 -24.36 -2.52 9.32
N THR A 208 -23.20 -3.08 8.94
CA THR A 208 -23.01 -3.78 7.65
C THR A 208 -22.48 -5.18 7.89
N LYS A 209 -22.33 -6.03 6.88
CA LYS A 209 -21.78 -7.40 7.08
C LYS A 209 -20.41 -7.44 7.77
N SER A 210 -19.59 -6.39 7.62
CA SER A 210 -18.19 -6.36 8.07
C SER A 210 -17.81 -5.17 8.96
N SER A 211 -18.77 -4.36 9.41
CA SER A 211 -18.49 -3.22 10.28
C SER A 211 -19.71 -2.71 11.01
N ILE A 212 -19.48 -2.02 12.12
CA ILE A 212 -20.45 -1.22 12.87
C ILE A 212 -20.00 0.25 12.78
N SER A 213 -20.92 1.18 12.56
CA SER A 213 -20.63 2.61 12.53
C SER A 213 -21.38 3.28 13.67
N ILE A 214 -20.64 3.95 14.54
CA ILE A 214 -21.20 4.71 15.67
C ILE A 214 -21.16 6.21 15.37
N ALA A 215 -22.09 6.96 15.96
CA ALA A 215 -22.03 8.41 15.95
C ALA A 215 -20.75 8.87 16.63
N ASP A 216 -20.20 9.99 16.17
CA ASP A 216 -19.09 10.62 16.88
C ASP A 216 -19.63 11.37 18.10
N PRO A 217 -19.21 11.06 19.33
CA PRO A 217 -19.66 11.78 20.52
C PRO A 217 -19.38 13.28 20.47
N ASP A 218 -18.30 13.70 19.80
CA ASP A 218 -17.92 15.10 19.62
C ASP A 218 -18.58 15.74 18.38
N GLY A 219 -19.44 14.98 17.69
CA GLY A 219 -20.08 15.38 16.44
C GLY A 219 -19.20 15.20 15.20
N GLY A 220 -19.84 15.30 14.03
CA GLY A 220 -19.17 15.16 12.73
C GLY A 220 -19.26 13.75 12.14
N ARG A 221 -18.20 13.30 11.46
CA ARG A 221 -18.23 12.02 10.72
C ARG A 221 -18.20 10.82 11.66
N ASN A 222 -19.16 9.92 11.48
CA ASN A 222 -19.28 8.63 12.18
C ASN A 222 -17.96 7.87 12.25
N ILE A 223 -17.74 7.21 13.39
CA ILE A 223 -16.59 6.34 13.60
C ILE A 223 -16.97 4.94 13.11
N ARG A 224 -16.25 4.47 12.09
CA ARG A 224 -16.45 3.13 11.54
C ARG A 224 -15.55 2.13 12.25
N LEU A 225 -16.16 1.26 13.03
CA LEU A 225 -15.53 0.11 13.68
C LEU A 225 -15.57 -1.09 12.74
N LYS A 226 -14.40 -1.55 12.33
CA LYS A 226 -14.23 -2.68 11.41
C LYS A 226 -13.16 -3.62 11.95
N GLY A 227 -13.37 -4.92 11.86
CA GLY A 227 -12.43 -5.95 12.33
C GLY A 227 -13.20 -7.18 12.81
N ALA A 228 -12.50 -8.22 13.23
CA ALA A 228 -13.08 -9.54 13.48
C ALA A 228 -14.27 -9.50 14.47
N ILE A 229 -14.18 -8.68 15.52
CA ILE A 229 -15.25 -8.55 16.52
C ILE A 229 -16.52 -7.84 15.99
N TYR A 230 -16.42 -7.14 14.87
CA TYR A 230 -17.53 -6.37 14.28
C TYR A 230 -18.19 -7.06 13.07
N GLU A 231 -17.70 -8.26 12.69
CA GLU A 231 -18.25 -9.03 11.56
C GLU A 231 -19.57 -9.70 11.93
N GLN A 232 -20.47 -9.87 10.95
CA GLN A 232 -21.77 -10.53 11.15
C GLN A 232 -21.64 -11.94 11.74
N SER A 233 -20.58 -12.66 11.37
CA SER A 233 -20.28 -14.01 11.84
C SER A 233 -19.55 -14.02 13.19
N PHE A 234 -19.40 -12.89 13.88
CA PHE A 234 -18.73 -12.89 15.17
C PHE A 234 -19.51 -13.72 16.20
N ASN A 235 -18.83 -14.74 16.71
CA ASN A 235 -19.17 -15.55 17.87
C ASN A 235 -17.94 -15.51 18.79
N ALA A 236 -18.03 -15.57 20.12
CA ALA A 236 -16.87 -15.55 21.03
C ALA A 236 -16.73 -16.86 21.86
N GLY A 237 -17.60 -17.85 21.64
CA GLY A 237 -17.53 -19.13 22.34
C GLY A 237 -16.47 -20.10 21.78
N GLU A 238 -16.48 -21.36 22.24
CA GLU A 238 -15.71 -22.46 21.60
C GLU A 238 -15.94 -22.51 20.07
N GLY A 239 -17.13 -22.11 19.63
CA GLY A 239 -17.47 -21.92 18.22
C GLY A 239 -16.53 -20.97 17.49
N LEU A 240 -16.09 -19.85 18.08
CA LEU A 240 -15.16 -18.91 17.42
C LEU A 240 -13.81 -19.55 17.15
N ARG A 241 -13.27 -20.26 18.15
CA ARG A 241 -11.98 -20.90 18.03
C ARG A 241 -12.05 -22.03 17.01
N ALA A 242 -13.09 -22.86 17.08
CA ALA A 242 -13.34 -23.92 16.11
C ALA A 242 -13.60 -23.36 14.69
N GLU A 243 -14.31 -22.23 14.56
CA GLU A 243 -14.56 -21.55 13.28
C GLU A 243 -13.27 -20.95 12.70
N ILE A 244 -12.43 -20.30 13.53
CA ILE A 244 -11.12 -19.79 13.11
C ILE A 244 -10.23 -20.97 12.70
N GLU A 245 -10.18 -22.04 13.48
CA GLU A 245 -9.40 -23.24 13.18
C GLU A 245 -9.87 -23.93 11.90
N SER A 246 -11.19 -24.05 11.69
CA SER A 246 -11.80 -24.60 10.48
C SER A 246 -11.53 -23.72 9.27
N ALA A 247 -11.77 -22.41 9.37
CA ALA A 247 -11.50 -21.45 8.31
C ALA A 247 -10.00 -21.40 7.98
N ALA A 248 -9.12 -21.48 8.97
CA ALA A 248 -7.68 -21.56 8.75
C ALA A 248 -7.29 -22.89 8.08
N ALA A 249 -7.92 -24.01 8.45
CA ALA A 249 -7.70 -25.30 7.80
C ALA A 249 -8.16 -25.29 6.34
N GLU A 250 -9.34 -24.74 6.03
CA GLU A 250 -9.80 -24.50 4.66
C GLU A 250 -8.85 -23.58 3.90
N TYR A 251 -8.45 -22.47 4.51
CA TYR A 251 -7.52 -21.52 3.91
C TYR A 251 -6.15 -22.13 3.57
N ARG A 252 -5.66 -23.04 4.43
CA ARG A 252 -4.44 -23.84 4.18
C ARG A 252 -4.65 -24.86 3.08
N ARG A 253 -5.77 -25.60 3.08
CA ARG A 253 -6.12 -26.57 2.03
C ARG A 253 -6.20 -25.91 0.64
N ASP A 254 -6.75 -24.71 0.58
CA ASP A 254 -6.93 -23.96 -0.67
C ASP A 254 -5.69 -23.15 -1.11
N ALA A 255 -4.56 -23.27 -0.39
CA ALA A 255 -3.38 -22.45 -0.64
C ALA A 255 -2.84 -22.58 -2.07
N GLU A 256 -2.73 -23.81 -2.58
CA GLU A 256 -2.22 -24.05 -3.95
C GLU A 256 -3.15 -23.45 -5.01
N SER A 257 -4.46 -23.71 -4.91
CA SER A 257 -5.46 -23.13 -5.82
C SER A 257 -5.48 -21.60 -5.76
N ARG A 258 -5.34 -21.01 -4.57
CA ARG A 258 -5.24 -19.56 -4.40
C ARG A 258 -3.99 -18.99 -5.06
N ILE A 259 -2.83 -19.63 -4.88
CA ILE A 259 -1.57 -19.22 -5.52
C ILE A 259 -1.69 -19.36 -7.04
N GLN A 260 -2.32 -20.43 -7.54
CA GLN A 260 -2.50 -20.64 -8.99
C GLN A 260 -3.39 -19.56 -9.62
N ARG A 261 -4.54 -19.26 -9.01
CA ARG A 261 -5.40 -18.14 -9.46
C ARG A 261 -4.66 -16.80 -9.41
N ALA A 262 -3.87 -16.58 -8.36
CA ALA A 262 -3.04 -15.38 -8.25
C ALA A 262 -2.00 -15.30 -9.38
N ARG A 263 -1.38 -16.42 -9.80
CA ARG A 263 -0.46 -16.44 -10.96
C ARG A 263 -1.14 -15.97 -12.24
N GLU A 264 -2.34 -16.44 -12.52
CA GLU A 264 -3.11 -16.05 -13.72
C GLU A 264 -3.48 -14.56 -13.72
N ILE A 265 -3.96 -14.05 -12.58
CA ILE A 265 -4.30 -12.63 -12.40
C ILE A 265 -3.05 -11.77 -12.53
N CYS A 266 -1.95 -12.17 -11.89
CA CYS A 266 -0.69 -11.46 -11.95
C CYS A 266 -0.14 -11.41 -13.38
N LYS A 267 -0.10 -12.55 -14.08
CA LYS A 267 0.37 -12.65 -15.46
C LYS A 267 -0.45 -11.76 -16.40
N SER A 268 -1.77 -11.96 -16.45
CA SER A 268 -2.66 -11.19 -17.32
C SER A 268 -2.67 -9.69 -17.01
N GLY A 269 -2.56 -9.32 -15.73
CA GLY A 269 -2.45 -7.92 -15.31
C GLY A 269 -1.11 -7.30 -15.69
N THR A 270 -0.02 -8.07 -15.63
CA THR A 270 1.34 -7.62 -15.97
C THR A 270 1.43 -7.36 -17.46
N GLU A 271 0.92 -8.26 -18.30
CA GLU A 271 0.95 -8.09 -19.76
C GLU A 271 0.13 -6.88 -20.21
N ARG A 272 -1.10 -6.69 -19.70
CA ARG A 272 -1.88 -5.46 -19.99
C ARG A 272 -1.14 -4.18 -19.59
N LYS A 273 -0.43 -4.19 -18.45
CA LYS A 273 0.34 -3.02 -18.01
C LYS A 273 1.60 -2.82 -18.87
N ARG A 274 2.23 -3.91 -19.31
CA ARG A 274 3.38 -3.90 -20.22
C ARG A 274 3.00 -3.21 -21.53
N GLU A 275 1.91 -3.65 -22.16
CA GLU A 275 1.37 -3.06 -23.38
C GLU A 275 1.07 -1.56 -23.21
N GLU A 276 0.45 -1.18 -22.09
CA GLU A 276 0.19 0.24 -21.78
C GLU A 276 1.49 1.04 -21.69
N ASN A 277 2.48 0.53 -20.96
CA ASN A 277 3.76 1.19 -20.74
C ASN A 277 4.55 1.33 -22.05
N GLN A 278 4.67 0.26 -22.83
CA GLN A 278 5.38 0.28 -24.12
C GLN A 278 4.72 1.24 -25.12
N ARG A 279 3.38 1.32 -25.12
CA ARG A 279 2.65 2.29 -25.97
C ARG A 279 2.90 3.73 -25.54
N ARG A 280 2.96 4.01 -24.23
CA ARG A 280 3.08 5.38 -23.69
C ARG A 280 4.53 5.89 -23.65
N HIS A 281 5.46 4.97 -23.46
CA HIS A 281 6.89 5.22 -23.25
C HIS A 281 7.74 4.33 -24.17
N PRO A 282 7.53 4.41 -25.51
CA PRO A 282 8.37 3.68 -26.44
C PRO A 282 9.80 4.17 -26.33
N ARG A 283 10.75 3.25 -26.36
CA ARG A 283 12.16 3.62 -26.36
C ARG A 283 12.47 4.44 -27.63
N PRO A 284 13.11 5.61 -27.51
CA PRO A 284 13.61 6.32 -28.67
C PRO A 284 14.55 5.38 -29.45
N ARG A 285 14.34 5.25 -30.76
CA ARG A 285 15.28 4.48 -31.59
C ARG A 285 16.64 5.18 -31.50
N PRO A 286 17.75 4.43 -31.37
CA PRO A 286 19.07 5.02 -31.61
C PRO A 286 19.02 5.63 -32.99
N GLU A 287 19.27 6.94 -33.10
CA GLU A 287 19.50 7.55 -34.39
C GLU A 287 20.71 6.83 -34.98
N THR A 288 20.48 5.97 -35.97
CA THR A 288 21.53 5.61 -36.92
C THR A 288 22.13 6.93 -37.37
N VAL A 289 23.42 7.11 -37.13
CA VAL A 289 24.20 8.29 -37.52
C VAL A 289 23.89 8.58 -38.99
N LEU A 290 22.90 9.45 -39.24
CA LEU A 290 22.65 10.01 -40.55
C LEU A 290 23.77 11.03 -40.69
N SER A 291 24.79 10.61 -41.43
CA SER A 291 25.83 11.47 -41.98
C SER A 291 25.25 12.85 -42.27
N HIS A 292 25.80 13.87 -41.61
CA HIS A 292 25.56 15.25 -41.96
C HIS A 292 25.90 15.45 -43.44
N GLU A 293 24.88 15.52 -44.29
CA GLU A 293 24.96 16.36 -45.49
C GLU A 293 24.32 17.70 -45.14
N PRO A 294 25.06 18.82 -45.25
CA PRO A 294 24.54 20.13 -44.91
C PRO A 294 23.62 20.62 -46.03
N ALA A 295 22.31 20.43 -45.87
CA ALA A 295 21.31 21.06 -46.72
C ALA A 295 20.90 22.42 -46.12
N HIS A 296 21.32 23.45 -46.84
CA HIS A 296 21.08 24.88 -46.68
C HIS A 296 19.79 25.36 -45.97
N GLU A 297 20.00 26.42 -45.20
CA GLU A 297 19.02 27.36 -44.65
C GLU A 297 17.87 27.72 -45.60
N ARG A 298 16.63 27.68 -45.08
CA ARG A 298 15.62 28.72 -45.36
C ARG A 298 14.83 29.04 -44.11
N HIS A 299 15.00 30.30 -43.66
CA HIS A 299 14.17 30.98 -42.68
C HIS A 299 12.68 31.01 -43.07
N GLY A 300 11.80 31.04 -42.07
CA GLY A 300 10.47 31.66 -42.20
C GLY A 300 9.37 31.14 -41.28
N ALA A 301 9.27 31.76 -40.10
CA ALA A 301 8.03 32.15 -39.40
C ALA A 301 6.88 31.12 -39.21
N HIS A 302 6.56 30.83 -37.93
CA HIS A 302 5.32 31.21 -37.24
C HIS A 302 5.06 30.23 -36.08
N GLY A 303 5.15 30.75 -34.85
CA GLY A 303 4.60 30.07 -33.68
C GLY A 303 3.09 30.29 -33.64
N GLN A 304 2.32 29.22 -33.40
CA GLN A 304 0.97 29.24 -32.84
C GLN A 304 0.71 27.86 -32.17
N PRO A 305 -0.08 27.83 -31.09
CA PRO A 305 -0.26 26.66 -30.22
C PRO A 305 -1.33 25.70 -30.76
N ASP A 306 -1.04 24.40 -30.69
CA ASP A 306 -1.96 23.33 -31.13
C ASP A 306 -3.19 23.24 -30.20
N VAL A 307 -4.32 23.72 -30.71
CA VAL A 307 -5.66 23.49 -30.16
C VAL A 307 -6.29 22.40 -31.01
N ALA A 308 -6.60 21.25 -30.39
CA ALA A 308 -7.27 20.15 -31.08
C ALA A 308 -8.72 20.56 -31.41
N ASP A 309 -9.00 20.76 -32.69
CA ASP A 309 -10.33 20.99 -33.24
C ASP A 309 -11.05 19.65 -33.46
N HIS A 310 -12.17 19.46 -32.77
CA HIS A 310 -13.12 18.38 -32.98
C HIS A 310 -14.13 18.82 -34.06
N ARG A 311 -14.11 18.18 -35.24
CA ARG A 311 -15.19 18.37 -36.23
C ARG A 311 -16.48 17.62 -35.81
N PRO A 312 -17.65 18.29 -35.82
CA PRO A 312 -18.94 17.67 -35.55
C PRO A 312 -19.69 17.30 -36.84
N GLY A 313 -20.36 16.14 -36.83
CA GLY A 313 -21.35 15.74 -37.83
C GLY A 313 -22.69 15.48 -37.17
N LEU A 314 -23.64 16.40 -37.35
CA LEU A 314 -25.02 16.34 -36.86
C LEU A 314 -25.88 15.40 -37.74
N ARG A 315 -26.71 14.57 -37.10
CA ARG A 315 -28.13 14.39 -37.47
C ARG A 315 -28.97 14.18 -36.22
N ALA A 316 -30.07 14.92 -36.16
CA ALA A 316 -31.02 15.01 -35.06
C ALA A 316 -32.15 13.98 -35.19
N ALA A 317 -32.67 13.50 -34.05
CA ALA A 317 -34.10 13.52 -33.73
C ALA A 317 -34.34 13.13 -32.26
N ASP A 318 -35.20 13.93 -31.61
CA ASP A 318 -36.10 13.65 -30.48
C ASP A 318 -35.62 13.42 -29.03
N ARG A 319 -35.63 14.55 -28.28
CA ARG A 319 -36.63 14.91 -27.24
C ARG A 319 -36.93 13.87 -26.13
N LEU A 320 -36.45 14.11 -24.91
CA LEU A 320 -37.29 14.42 -23.72
C LEU A 320 -36.46 14.82 -22.48
N GLU A 321 -36.70 16.06 -22.03
CA GLU A 321 -36.83 16.58 -20.66
C GLU A 321 -36.08 16.01 -19.45
N ARG A 322 -35.28 16.92 -18.83
CA ARG A 322 -35.18 17.34 -17.41
C ARG A 322 -33.70 17.52 -17.07
N GLY A 323 -33.16 18.70 -16.76
CA GLY A 323 -33.72 19.86 -16.08
C GLY A 323 -32.80 20.15 -14.89
N HIS A 324 -31.87 21.09 -15.08
CA HIS A 324 -31.17 22.02 -14.15
C HIS A 324 -30.87 21.56 -12.70
N SER A 325 -29.76 21.90 -12.05
CA SER A 325 -29.09 23.20 -12.03
C SER A 325 -27.73 23.11 -11.34
N VAL A 326 -26.78 23.86 -11.86
CA VAL A 326 -25.49 24.19 -11.26
C VAL A 326 -25.71 25.48 -10.45
N VAL A 327 -25.22 25.56 -9.22
CA VAL A 327 -24.94 26.86 -8.59
C VAL A 327 -23.54 26.81 -7.99
N ALA A 328 -22.68 27.65 -8.57
CA ALA A 328 -21.42 28.09 -7.98
C ALA A 328 -21.71 29.20 -6.96
N GLY A 329 -21.00 29.18 -5.83
CA GLY A 329 -20.91 30.30 -4.89
C GLY A 329 -19.44 30.65 -4.69
N ALA A 330 -19.08 31.87 -5.04
CA ALA A 330 -17.73 32.40 -5.06
C ALA A 330 -17.24 32.86 -3.66
N ALA A 331 -15.91 32.85 -3.55
CA ALA A 331 -15.00 33.68 -2.75
C ALA A 331 -15.47 34.25 -1.39
N ASP A 332 -14.68 33.95 -0.35
CA ASP A 332 -14.23 35.04 0.52
C ASP A 332 -12.83 34.78 1.10
N THR A 333 -12.03 35.82 0.97
CA THR A 333 -10.75 36.14 1.59
C THR A 333 -10.78 36.07 3.11
N ARG A 334 -9.73 35.53 3.73
CA ARG A 334 -9.17 36.04 5.00
C ARG A 334 -7.78 35.44 5.28
N GLN A 335 -6.85 36.37 5.53
CA GLN A 335 -5.50 36.18 6.05
C GLN A 335 -5.50 35.65 7.50
N LEU A 336 -4.29 35.61 8.10
CA LEU A 336 -3.88 35.43 9.51
C LEU A 336 -3.32 34.01 9.78
N HIS A 337 -2.14 33.78 10.35
CA HIS A 337 -1.07 34.61 10.94
C HIS A 337 0.23 33.79 11.05
N ASP A 338 1.36 34.48 11.20
CA ASP A 338 2.71 33.96 11.49
C ASP A 338 2.97 33.75 13.00
N HIS A 339 3.66 32.63 13.30
CA HIS A 339 4.61 32.32 14.42
C HIS A 339 4.14 32.26 15.89
N PRO A 340 4.93 31.70 16.85
CA PRO A 340 6.13 30.82 16.80
C PRO A 340 6.01 29.55 17.69
N GLY A 341 7.08 28.75 17.76
CA GLY A 341 7.15 27.47 18.47
C GLY A 341 7.27 27.52 19.99
N ALA A 342 7.10 26.34 20.60
CA ALA A 342 7.57 26.01 21.94
C ALA A 342 7.91 24.51 21.98
N GLU A 343 9.17 24.22 22.28
CA GLU A 343 9.62 22.95 22.85
C GLU A 343 9.05 22.82 24.26
N GLU A 344 8.61 21.63 24.66
CA GLU A 344 8.85 21.17 26.04
C GLU A 344 8.75 19.65 26.16
N HIS A 345 9.83 19.06 26.68
CA HIS A 345 9.95 17.70 27.15
C HIS A 345 9.27 17.55 28.52
N ALA A 346 8.39 16.56 28.70
CA ALA A 346 8.20 15.84 29.97
C ALA A 346 7.24 14.66 29.78
N GLY A 347 7.58 13.47 30.30
CA GLY A 347 6.63 12.34 30.43
C GLY A 347 7.15 10.94 30.11
N HIS A 348 8.46 10.69 30.23
CA HIS A 348 9.03 9.34 30.15
C HIS A 348 9.07 8.72 31.56
N ALA A 349 7.97 8.09 32.01
CA ALA A 349 8.00 7.22 33.21
C ALA A 349 6.80 6.26 33.34
N VAL A 350 5.62 6.57 32.78
CA VAL A 350 4.42 5.74 33.03
C VAL A 350 4.22 4.62 31.99
N ARG A 351 5.08 4.55 30.97
CA ARG A 351 4.88 3.67 29.79
C ARG A 351 5.60 2.32 29.86
N GLU A 352 6.48 2.10 30.84
CA GLU A 352 7.21 0.83 30.98
C GLU A 352 6.48 -0.21 31.82
N GLU A 353 5.75 0.18 32.87
CA GLU A 353 5.03 -0.77 33.74
C GLU A 353 3.83 -1.43 33.04
N GLN A 354 3.13 -0.70 32.17
CA GLN A 354 2.02 -1.27 31.39
C GLN A 354 2.47 -2.21 30.26
N ARG A 355 3.75 -2.15 29.84
CA ARG A 355 4.32 -3.07 28.85
C ARG A 355 4.81 -4.39 29.46
N ARG A 356 5.20 -4.41 30.75
CA ARG A 356 5.60 -5.65 31.44
C ARG A 356 4.42 -6.59 31.69
N ALA A 357 3.25 -6.06 32.05
CA ALA A 357 2.05 -6.88 32.26
C ALA A 357 1.59 -7.63 30.97
N ALA A 358 1.85 -7.08 29.79
CA ALA A 358 1.52 -7.72 28.51
C ALA A 358 2.56 -8.75 28.05
N LEU A 359 3.77 -8.74 28.60
CA LEU A 359 4.85 -9.67 28.27
C LEU A 359 4.86 -10.91 29.19
N ASP A 360 4.45 -10.77 30.45
CA ASP A 360 4.40 -11.90 31.40
C ASP A 360 3.27 -12.91 31.11
N LEU A 361 2.26 -12.54 30.31
CA LEU A 361 1.20 -13.44 29.85
C LEU A 361 1.61 -14.35 28.67
N ARG A 362 2.83 -14.21 28.12
CA ARG A 362 3.37 -15.08 27.06
C ARG A 362 4.42 -16.09 27.53
N ARG A 363 4.75 -16.12 28.83
CA ARG A 363 5.75 -17.04 29.39
C ARG A 363 5.13 -18.03 30.36
N ALA A 364 4.25 -18.88 29.83
CA ALA A 364 3.84 -20.11 30.51
C ALA A 364 3.78 -21.24 29.47
N GLU A 365 4.91 -21.55 28.85
CA GLU A 365 5.10 -22.82 28.14
C GLU A 365 5.77 -23.81 29.09
N THR A 366 5.13 -24.96 29.29
CA THR A 366 5.74 -26.18 29.85
C THR A 366 5.68 -27.30 28.79
N PRO A 367 6.58 -28.28 28.81
CA PRO A 367 7.38 -28.63 27.64
C PRO A 367 6.88 -29.87 26.90
N LEU A 368 6.90 -29.82 25.57
CA LEU A 368 6.65 -30.97 24.71
C LEU A 368 7.97 -31.58 24.25
N ARG A 369 8.36 -32.63 24.99
CA ARG A 369 8.95 -33.91 24.59
C ARG A 369 9.86 -33.96 23.34
N GLU A 370 11.10 -34.38 23.59
CA GLU A 370 12.12 -34.72 22.59
C GLU A 370 11.69 -35.86 21.64
N GLY A 371 12.04 -35.68 20.37
CA GLY A 371 12.01 -36.70 19.31
C GLY A 371 13.00 -36.31 18.21
N GLU A 372 14.11 -37.04 18.15
CA GLU A 372 15.31 -36.89 17.30
C GLU A 372 15.08 -37.22 15.79
N PRO A 373 16.07 -37.01 14.88
CA PRO A 373 15.89 -36.19 13.68
C PRO A 373 15.74 -36.96 12.35
N GLY A 374 14.96 -36.38 11.43
CA GLY A 374 14.90 -36.75 10.02
C GLY A 374 15.68 -35.77 9.15
N SER A 375 16.87 -36.20 8.72
CA SER A 375 17.69 -35.55 7.69
C SER A 375 16.92 -35.36 6.38
N GLY A 376 16.96 -34.16 5.81
CA GLY A 376 16.34 -33.87 4.51
C GLY A 376 16.79 -32.54 3.90
N THR A 377 18.06 -32.49 3.48
CA THR A 377 18.60 -31.39 2.67
C THR A 377 17.89 -31.35 1.32
N VAL A 378 16.96 -30.41 1.13
CA VAL A 378 16.43 -30.08 -0.21
C VAL A 378 16.84 -28.65 -0.53
N ARG A 379 18.03 -28.50 -1.10
CA ARG A 379 18.41 -27.33 -1.89
C ARG A 379 17.49 -27.29 -3.11
N ARG A 380 16.35 -26.61 -3.01
CA ARG A 380 15.52 -26.30 -4.18
C ARG A 380 15.99 -24.97 -4.75
N GLY A 381 16.48 -25.04 -5.99
CA GLY A 381 16.97 -23.91 -6.77
C GLY A 381 15.96 -22.76 -6.81
N PHE A 382 16.51 -21.56 -6.68
CA PHE A 382 15.79 -20.31 -6.80
C PHE A 382 15.68 -19.96 -8.29
N GLU A 383 14.53 -20.23 -8.91
CA GLU A 383 14.13 -19.60 -10.16
C GLU A 383 12.70 -19.09 -9.97
N LEU A 384 12.56 -17.76 -9.96
CA LEU A 384 11.25 -17.14 -10.12
C LEU A 384 10.90 -17.33 -11.58
N ASP A 385 10.13 -18.38 -11.90
CA ASP A 385 9.63 -18.64 -13.26
C ASP A 385 9.37 -17.34 -14.02
N ASP A 386 10.04 -17.22 -15.16
CA ASP A 386 9.86 -16.18 -16.15
C ASP A 386 8.37 -16.00 -16.45
N THR A 387 7.83 -14.92 -15.91
CA THR A 387 6.51 -14.43 -16.27
C THR A 387 6.58 -13.36 -17.35
N GLY A 388 7.73 -13.25 -18.03
CA GLY A 388 7.90 -12.49 -19.27
C GLY A 388 8.93 -13.23 -20.12
N GLY A 389 8.57 -13.54 -21.37
CA GLY A 389 9.41 -14.32 -22.27
C GLY A 389 10.82 -13.75 -22.42
N GLU A 390 11.78 -14.66 -22.52
CA GLU A 390 13.15 -14.41 -22.94
C GLU A 390 13.14 -13.60 -24.24
N ILE A 391 13.79 -12.43 -24.22
CA ILE A 391 14.25 -11.77 -25.43
C ILE A 391 15.63 -12.37 -25.71
N ALA A 392 15.71 -13.19 -26.75
CA ALA A 392 16.97 -13.61 -27.33
C ALA A 392 17.76 -12.36 -27.76
N HIS A 393 18.97 -12.21 -27.21
CA HIS A 393 19.98 -11.33 -27.75
C HIS A 393 20.62 -12.05 -28.94
N ASP A 394 20.17 -11.74 -30.16
CA ASP A 394 21.01 -11.93 -31.34
C ASP A 394 21.90 -10.70 -31.48
N GLY A 395 23.20 -10.95 -31.63
CA GLY A 395 24.28 -9.96 -31.66
C GLY A 395 24.50 -9.29 -33.01
#